data_AF-A0A847Z363-F1
#
_entry.id   AF-A0A847Z363-F1
#
_cell.length_a   1.000
_cell.length_b   1.000
_cell.length_c   1.000
_cell.angle_alpha   90.00
_cell.angle_beta   90.00
_cell.angle_gamma   90.00
#
_symmetry.space_group_name_H-M   'P 1'
#
loop_
_entity.id
_entity.type
_entity.pdbx_description
1 polymer ?
#
loop_
_entity_poly.entity_id
_entity_poly.type
_entity_poly.pdbx_seq_one_letter_code
_entity_poly.pdbx_strand_id
1 'polypeptide(L)'
;MDIGLYHGKQYRIGKFTDVSLHLLSRSKDEGFTEFINSKGVLVENKYIIDIPIADLEDAYELWHDVIYKGNQFEADNIETLLESGSVDIDTDDLDTANKFGFKMQDQYWYSKTIKFKDIEALIEIKEPILKFEKTKQTTTHTIPKEEIMDYVKYIASFA
;
A
#
# COMPACT_ATOMS: atom_id res chain seq x y z
N MET A 1 1.91 -2.28 -2.35
CA MET A 1 1.57 -3.21 -1.23
C MET A 1 0.53 -4.19 -1.71
N ASP A 2 0.79 -5.49 -1.62
CA ASP A 2 -0.13 -6.51 -2.16
C ASP A 2 -1.23 -6.86 -1.16
N ILE A 3 -2.48 -6.84 -1.60
CA ILE A 3 -3.68 -7.13 -0.80
C ILE A 3 -4.48 -8.25 -1.46
N GLY A 4 -4.93 -9.20 -0.66
CA GLY A 4 -5.81 -10.30 -1.06
C GLY A 4 -7.14 -10.26 -0.32
N LEU A 5 -8.23 -10.54 -1.02
CA LEU A 5 -9.56 -10.74 -0.44
C LEU A 5 -9.79 -12.23 -0.22
N TYR A 6 -10.04 -12.62 1.03
CA TYR A 6 -10.29 -13.99 1.44
C TYR A 6 -11.40 -14.04 2.49
N HIS A 7 -12.44 -14.82 2.23
CA HIS A 7 -13.63 -14.92 3.07
C HIS A 7 -14.25 -13.54 3.39
N GLY A 8 -14.33 -12.67 2.38
CA GLY A 8 -14.87 -11.31 2.51
C GLY A 8 -14.01 -10.32 3.32
N LYS A 9 -12.77 -10.66 3.69
CA LYS A 9 -11.84 -9.79 4.42
C LYS A 9 -10.55 -9.54 3.63
N GLN A 10 -10.00 -8.34 3.77
CA GLN A 10 -8.74 -7.95 3.14
C GLN A 10 -7.56 -8.28 4.04
N TYR A 11 -6.52 -8.84 3.44
CA TYR A 11 -5.29 -9.24 4.10
C TYR A 11 -4.10 -8.82 3.27
N ARG A 12 -2.98 -8.52 3.94
CA ARG A 12 -1.72 -8.31 3.26
C ARG A 12 -1.20 -9.64 2.73
N ILE A 13 -0.85 -9.66 1.44
CA ILE A 13 -0.19 -10.81 0.83
C ILE A 13 1.30 -10.75 1.18
N GLY A 14 1.81 -11.87 1.68
CA GLY A 14 3.23 -12.07 1.95
C GLY A 14 3.95 -12.71 0.78
N LYS A 15 4.86 -13.64 1.08
CA LYS A 15 5.53 -14.43 0.04
C LYS A 15 4.54 -15.39 -0.63
N PHE A 16 4.73 -15.64 -1.92
CA PHE A 16 3.93 -16.61 -2.67
C PHE A 16 4.80 -17.48 -3.59
N THR A 17 4.19 -18.56 -4.06
CA THR A 17 4.64 -19.44 -5.14
C THR A 17 3.63 -19.38 -6.28
N ASP A 18 3.85 -20.13 -7.36
CA ASP A 18 2.90 -20.17 -8.49
C ASP A 18 1.51 -20.74 -8.11
N VAL A 19 1.38 -21.43 -6.97
CA VAL A 19 0.13 -22.13 -6.58
C VAL A 19 -0.45 -21.68 -5.25
N SER A 20 0.35 -21.11 -4.35
CA SER A 20 -0.06 -20.74 -2.99
C SER A 20 0.60 -19.46 -2.51
N LEU A 21 -0.02 -18.81 -1.53
CA LEU A 21 0.49 -17.60 -0.90
C LEU A 21 0.24 -17.59 0.60
N HIS A 22 0.95 -16.70 1.28
CA HIS A 22 0.69 -16.36 2.67
C HIS A 22 -0.21 -15.13 2.77
N LEU A 23 -1.24 -15.19 3.62
CA LEU A 23 -1.96 -14.02 4.09
C LEU A 23 -1.51 -13.67 5.50
N LEU A 24 -1.31 -12.38 5.76
CA LEU A 24 -0.91 -11.84 7.07
C LEU A 24 -2.09 -11.12 7.72
N SER A 25 -2.27 -11.34 9.02
CA SER A 25 -3.30 -10.67 9.83
C SER A 25 -2.72 -10.19 11.16
N ARG A 26 -3.27 -9.10 11.69
CA ARG A 26 -3.01 -8.63 13.06
C ARG A 26 -3.90 -9.27 14.11
N SER A 27 -4.89 -10.05 13.68
CA SER A 27 -5.85 -10.72 14.54
C SER A 27 -5.83 -12.23 14.31
N LYS A 28 -6.17 -12.99 15.36
CA LYS A 28 -6.26 -14.44 15.30
C LYS A 28 -7.58 -14.86 14.65
N ASP A 29 -7.69 -14.63 13.35
CA ASP A 29 -8.80 -15.11 12.53
C ASP A 29 -8.79 -16.65 12.45
N GLU A 30 -9.93 -17.25 12.11
CA GLU A 30 -10.05 -18.69 11.97
C GLU A 30 -9.07 -19.25 10.93
N GLY A 31 -8.35 -20.32 11.27
CA GLY A 31 -7.35 -20.95 10.41
C GLY A 31 -5.97 -20.27 10.41
N PHE A 32 -5.86 -19.03 10.91
CA PHE A 32 -4.57 -18.36 11.05
C PHE A 32 -3.79 -18.89 12.26
N THR A 33 -2.48 -19.03 12.08
CA THR A 33 -1.53 -19.46 13.12
C THR A 33 -0.57 -18.33 13.49
N GLU A 34 0.12 -18.46 14.60
CA GLU A 34 1.08 -17.46 15.06
C GLU A 34 2.24 -17.30 14.08
N PHE A 35 2.61 -16.05 13.77
CA PHE A 35 3.73 -15.78 12.88
C PHE A 35 5.06 -15.92 13.62
N ILE A 36 5.90 -16.83 13.13
CA ILE A 36 7.29 -16.98 13.55
C ILE A 36 8.18 -16.43 12.45
N ASN A 37 9.04 -15.46 12.78
CA ASN A 37 9.92 -14.86 11.80
C ASN A 37 11.07 -15.82 11.39
N SER A 38 11.87 -15.41 10.42
CA SER A 38 13.01 -16.22 9.91
C SER A 38 14.08 -16.56 10.95
N LYS A 39 14.08 -15.91 12.12
CA LYS A 39 14.98 -16.18 13.25
C LYS A 39 14.36 -17.14 14.28
N GLY A 40 13.18 -17.69 14.02
CA GLY A 40 12.48 -18.56 14.98
C GLY A 40 11.81 -17.81 16.12
N VAL A 41 11.64 -16.49 16.02
CA VAL A 41 11.04 -15.66 17.07
C VAL A 41 9.57 -15.41 16.76
N LEU A 42 8.70 -15.69 17.73
CA LEU A 42 7.29 -15.33 17.72
C LEU A 42 7.15 -13.81 17.62
N VAL A 43 6.38 -13.34 16.65
CA VAL A 43 6.01 -11.92 16.54
C VAL A 43 4.61 -11.75 17.09
N GLU A 44 4.49 -11.06 18.22
CA GLU A 44 3.21 -10.80 18.86
C GLU A 44 2.26 -10.04 17.92
N ASN A 45 0.96 -10.36 18.01
CA ASN A 45 -0.10 -9.75 17.21
C ASN A 45 0.13 -9.86 15.69
N LYS A 46 0.84 -10.90 15.24
CA LYS A 46 1.00 -11.23 13.84
C LYS A 46 0.67 -12.69 13.61
N TYR A 47 -0.18 -12.93 12.64
CA TYR A 47 -0.71 -14.24 12.31
C TYR A 47 -0.61 -14.49 10.81
N ILE A 48 -0.54 -15.76 10.43
CA ILE A 48 -0.32 -16.20 9.05
C ILE A 48 -1.20 -17.41 8.71
N ILE A 49 -1.66 -17.46 7.47
CA ILE A 49 -2.27 -18.64 6.87
C ILE A 49 -1.68 -18.88 5.48
N ASP A 50 -1.50 -20.14 5.13
CA ASP A 50 -1.16 -20.61 3.79
C ASP A 50 -2.43 -21.01 3.04
N ILE A 51 -2.68 -20.38 1.89
CA ILE A 51 -3.82 -20.72 1.04
C ILE A 51 -3.41 -20.90 -0.43
N PRO A 52 -4.11 -21.75 -1.19
CA PRO A 52 -4.07 -21.74 -2.65
C PRO A 52 -4.46 -20.38 -3.23
N ILE A 53 -3.79 -19.93 -4.30
CA ILE A 53 -4.20 -18.71 -5.04
C ILE A 53 -5.63 -18.85 -5.60
N ALA A 54 -6.06 -20.09 -5.86
CA ALA A 54 -7.40 -20.40 -6.32
C ALA A 54 -8.49 -19.95 -5.32
N ASP A 55 -8.18 -19.88 -4.02
CA ASP A 55 -9.13 -19.57 -2.96
C ASP A 55 -9.31 -18.07 -2.71
N LEU A 56 -8.45 -17.22 -3.30
CA LEU A 56 -8.65 -15.78 -3.29
C LEU A 56 -9.90 -15.38 -4.07
N GLU A 57 -10.66 -14.46 -3.50
CA GLU A 57 -11.81 -13.78 -4.11
C GLU A 57 -11.35 -12.59 -4.97
N ASP A 58 -10.27 -11.93 -4.55
CA ASP A 58 -9.61 -10.83 -5.24
C ASP A 58 -8.13 -10.71 -4.84
N ALA A 59 -7.32 -10.06 -5.66
CA ALA A 59 -6.01 -9.59 -5.28
C ALA A 59 -5.56 -8.40 -6.14
N TYR A 60 -4.94 -7.42 -5.48
CA TYR A 60 -4.41 -6.24 -6.14
C TYR A 60 -3.15 -5.73 -5.44
N GLU A 61 -2.27 -5.12 -6.21
CA GLU A 61 -1.27 -4.21 -5.66
C GLU A 61 -1.91 -2.85 -5.39
N LEU A 62 -1.68 -2.35 -4.17
CA LEU A 62 -2.14 -1.07 -3.67
C LEU A 62 -0.96 -0.12 -3.54
N TRP A 63 -1.03 1.01 -4.23
CA TRP A 63 -0.18 2.18 -3.98
C TRP A 63 -1.02 3.44 -4.03
N HIS A 64 -0.38 4.57 -3.73
CA HIS A 64 -1.08 5.83 -3.59
C HIS A 64 -0.31 6.96 -4.24
N ASP A 65 -1.08 7.87 -4.82
CA ASP A 65 -0.57 9.16 -5.26
C ASP A 65 -1.22 10.26 -4.40
N VAL A 66 -0.61 11.43 -4.38
CA VAL A 66 -1.22 12.64 -3.79
C VAL A 66 -1.37 13.73 -4.82
N ILE A 67 -2.41 14.54 -4.65
CA ILE A 67 -2.53 15.81 -5.35
C ILE A 67 -1.82 16.88 -4.52
N TYR A 68 -0.78 17.46 -5.09
CA TYR A 68 0.01 18.55 -4.51
C TYR A 68 0.14 19.69 -5.51
N LYS A 69 -0.37 20.88 -5.16
CA LYS A 69 -0.40 22.05 -6.04
C LYS A 69 -1.07 21.74 -7.39
N GLY A 70 -2.18 21.01 -7.37
CA GLY A 70 -2.93 20.59 -8.56
C GLY A 70 -2.23 19.58 -9.48
N ASN A 71 -1.16 18.91 -9.03
CA ASN A 71 -0.46 17.88 -9.80
C ASN A 71 -0.42 16.58 -8.98
N GLN A 72 -0.50 15.45 -9.69
CA GLN A 72 -0.48 14.11 -9.09
C GLN A 72 0.98 13.62 -9.01
N PHE A 73 1.36 13.09 -7.86
CA PHE A 73 2.69 12.52 -7.60
C PHE A 73 2.54 11.20 -6.86
N GLU A 74 3.36 10.22 -7.21
CA GLU A 74 3.49 8.98 -6.43
C GLU A 74 3.89 9.33 -4.99
N ALA A 75 3.25 8.68 -4.03
CA ALA A 75 3.46 8.92 -2.61
C ALA A 75 4.06 7.69 -1.93
N ASP A 76 5.20 7.90 -1.31
CA ASP A 76 5.95 6.88 -0.62
C ASP A 76 5.38 6.65 0.78
N ASN A 77 4.94 5.42 1.05
CA ASN A 77 4.42 4.96 2.34
C ASN A 77 3.52 5.98 3.07
N ILE A 78 2.26 6.08 2.65
CA ILE A 78 1.27 7.01 3.21
C ILE A 78 1.07 6.90 4.73
N GLU A 79 1.44 5.78 5.35
CA GLU A 79 1.33 5.58 6.81
C GLU A 79 2.23 6.56 7.60
N THR A 80 3.28 7.09 6.97
CA THR A 80 4.15 8.12 7.53
C THR A 80 3.40 9.40 7.91
N LEU A 81 2.22 9.64 7.34
CA LEU A 81 1.32 10.73 7.73
C LEU A 81 0.82 10.59 9.19
N LEU A 82 0.64 9.36 9.69
CA LEU A 82 0.23 9.11 11.08
C LEU A 82 1.38 9.36 12.06
N GLU A 83 2.61 9.08 11.64
CA GLU A 83 3.81 9.15 12.49
C GLU A 83 4.40 10.57 12.53
N SER A 84 4.55 11.18 11.36
CA SER A 84 5.31 12.42 11.17
C SER A 84 4.45 13.59 10.68
N GLY A 85 3.23 13.34 10.20
CA GLY A 85 2.40 14.35 9.55
C GLY A 85 2.93 14.78 8.17
N SER A 86 3.85 14.01 7.60
CA SER A 86 4.44 14.20 6.27
C SER A 86 4.51 12.90 5.50
N VAL A 87 4.62 13.02 4.19
CA VAL A 87 4.81 11.92 3.24
C VAL A 87 5.86 12.35 2.21
N ASP A 88 6.64 11.40 1.72
CA ASP A 88 7.53 11.63 0.59
C ASP A 88 6.75 11.44 -0.71
N ILE A 89 7.00 12.34 -1.67
CA ILE A 89 6.45 12.24 -3.01
C ILE A 89 7.58 12.21 -4.02
N ASP A 90 7.33 11.52 -5.12
CA ASP A 90 8.38 11.21 -6.09
C ASP A 90 8.02 11.59 -7.52
N THR A 91 9.06 11.76 -8.34
CA THR A 91 8.97 11.94 -9.78
C THR A 91 10.28 11.52 -10.43
N ASP A 92 10.19 11.00 -11.66
CA ASP A 92 11.32 10.71 -12.54
C ASP A 92 11.57 11.83 -13.58
N ASP A 93 10.70 12.85 -13.61
CA ASP A 93 10.77 13.96 -14.56
C ASP A 93 11.58 15.14 -13.99
N LEU A 94 12.73 15.43 -14.60
CA LEU A 94 13.64 16.49 -14.17
C LEU A 94 12.99 17.89 -14.20
N ASP A 95 12.15 18.18 -15.19
CA ASP A 95 11.50 19.50 -15.31
C ASP A 95 10.51 19.71 -14.17
N THR A 96 9.73 18.67 -13.84
CA THR A 96 8.84 18.62 -12.68
C THR A 96 9.63 18.72 -11.38
N ALA A 97 10.71 17.95 -11.23
CA ALA A 97 11.58 18.00 -10.07
C ALA A 97 12.10 19.43 -9.81
N ASN A 98 12.60 20.09 -10.85
CA ASN A 98 13.07 21.48 -10.79
C ASN A 98 11.94 22.46 -10.44
N LYS A 99 10.80 22.34 -11.11
CA LYS A 99 9.63 23.22 -10.92
C LYS A 99 9.09 23.18 -9.50
N PHE A 100 9.05 22.00 -8.89
CA PHE A 100 8.48 21.80 -7.57
C PHE A 100 9.53 21.71 -6.44
N GLY A 101 10.82 21.75 -6.78
CA GLY A 101 11.94 21.73 -5.83
C GLY A 101 12.08 20.38 -5.13
N PHE A 102 12.05 19.29 -5.89
CA PHE A 102 12.43 17.95 -5.45
C PHE A 102 13.95 17.84 -5.38
N LYS A 103 14.45 16.84 -4.65
CA LYS A 103 15.88 16.56 -4.53
C LYS A 103 16.18 15.20 -5.17
N MET A 104 17.26 15.15 -5.94
CA MET A 104 17.75 13.90 -6.53
C MET A 104 18.18 12.94 -5.42
N GLN A 105 17.60 11.74 -5.41
CA GLN A 105 17.97 10.64 -4.50
C GLN A 105 18.88 9.63 -5.20
N ASP A 106 18.63 9.34 -6.47
CA ASP A 106 19.48 8.50 -7.31
C ASP A 106 19.58 9.04 -8.75
N GLN A 107 20.07 8.24 -9.71
CA GLN A 107 20.32 8.72 -11.08
C GLN A 107 19.06 9.18 -11.83
N TYR A 108 17.85 8.77 -11.43
CA TYR A 108 16.61 9.12 -12.12
C TYR A 108 15.42 9.36 -11.19
N TRP A 109 15.61 9.27 -9.87
CA TRP A 109 14.57 9.43 -8.87
C TRP A 109 14.75 10.72 -8.08
N TYR A 110 13.71 11.55 -8.08
CA TYR A 110 13.67 12.79 -7.32
C TYR A 110 12.56 12.68 -6.28
N SER A 111 12.88 13.02 -5.02
CA SER A 111 11.94 12.94 -3.90
C SER A 111 11.78 14.28 -3.20
N LYS A 112 10.60 14.46 -2.61
CA LYS A 112 10.27 15.62 -1.79
C LYS A 112 9.35 15.24 -0.65
N THR A 113 9.76 15.55 0.58
CA THR A 113 8.86 15.47 1.73
C THR A 113 7.88 16.65 1.72
N ILE A 114 6.58 16.36 1.77
CA ILE A 114 5.51 17.34 1.93
C ILE A 114 4.71 17.08 3.21
N LYS A 115 4.08 18.11 3.75
CA LYS A 115 3.26 18.00 4.96
C LYS A 115 1.81 17.69 4.59
N PHE A 116 1.08 17.02 5.47
CA PHE A 116 -0.36 16.75 5.32
C PHE A 116 -1.17 18.00 4.92
N LYS A 117 -0.86 19.15 5.53
CA LYS A 117 -1.54 20.42 5.23
C LYS A 117 -1.44 20.86 3.76
N ASP A 118 -0.42 20.39 3.04
CA ASP A 118 -0.14 20.76 1.66
C ASP A 118 -0.73 19.75 0.65
N ILE A 119 -1.26 18.61 1.13
CA ILE A 119 -1.96 17.61 0.31
C ILE A 119 -3.39 18.08 0.03
N GLU A 120 -3.82 18.02 -1.23
CA GLU A 120 -5.15 18.41 -1.69
C GLU A 120 -6.11 17.22 -1.76
N ALA A 121 -5.62 16.05 -2.14
CA ALA A 121 -6.34 14.78 -2.15
C ALA A 121 -5.34 13.62 -2.17
N LEU A 122 -5.80 12.42 -1.81
CA LEU A 122 -5.07 11.18 -2.00
C LEU A 122 -5.75 10.38 -3.11
N ILE A 123 -4.99 9.69 -3.95
CA ILE A 123 -5.49 8.80 -4.99
C ILE A 123 -5.11 7.38 -4.58
N GLU A 124 -6.09 6.56 -4.25
CA GLU A 124 -5.93 5.12 -4.11
C GLU A 124 -5.84 4.50 -5.51
N ILE A 125 -4.83 3.67 -5.74
CA ILE A 125 -4.66 2.94 -7.00
C ILE A 125 -4.57 1.45 -6.66
N LYS A 126 -5.44 0.66 -7.30
CA LYS A 126 -5.51 -0.79 -7.15
C LYS A 126 -5.29 -1.44 -8.51
N GLU A 127 -4.12 -2.03 -8.72
CA GLU A 127 -3.83 -2.82 -9.91
C GLU A 127 -4.06 -4.30 -9.63
N PRO A 128 -4.93 -4.99 -10.38
CA PRO A 128 -5.17 -6.42 -10.19
C PRO A 128 -3.87 -7.21 -10.37
N ILE A 129 -3.64 -8.20 -9.52
CA ILE A 129 -2.47 -9.11 -9.61
C ILE A 129 -2.90 -10.58 -9.75
N LEU A 130 -1.96 -11.47 -10.04
CA LEU A 130 -2.17 -12.92 -10.11
C LEU A 130 -3.20 -13.30 -11.18
N LYS A 131 -4.14 -14.22 -10.86
CA LYS A 131 -5.19 -14.65 -11.79
C LYS A 131 -6.14 -13.50 -12.21
N PHE A 132 -6.13 -12.38 -11.49
CA PHE A 132 -7.05 -11.27 -11.71
C PHE A 132 -6.55 -10.27 -12.77
N GLU A 133 -5.25 -10.19 -13.03
CA GLU A 133 -4.63 -9.34 -14.08
C GLU A 133 -5.32 -9.48 -15.44
N LYS A 134 -5.76 -10.69 -15.77
CA LYS A 134 -6.38 -11.01 -17.07
C LYS A 134 -7.87 -10.65 -17.16
N THR A 135 -8.50 -10.34 -16.03
CA THR A 135 -9.97 -10.25 -15.93
C THR A 135 -10.47 -8.94 -15.33
N LYS A 136 -9.61 -8.19 -14.65
CA LYS A 136 -9.93 -6.91 -14.00
C LYS A 136 -9.05 -5.81 -14.57
N GLN A 137 -9.45 -4.56 -14.33
CA GLN A 137 -8.69 -3.38 -14.72
C GLN A 137 -8.22 -2.66 -13.47
N THR A 138 -7.14 -1.89 -13.59
CA THR A 138 -6.69 -0.96 -12.57
C THR A 138 -7.80 0.02 -12.24
N THR A 139 -8.10 0.18 -10.96
CA THR A 139 -9.09 1.13 -10.47
C THR A 139 -8.41 2.23 -9.68
N THR A 140 -8.92 3.45 -9.83
CA THR A 140 -8.48 4.60 -9.05
C THR A 140 -9.64 5.19 -8.26
N HIS A 141 -9.35 5.63 -7.03
CA HIS A 141 -10.34 6.28 -6.19
C HIS A 141 -9.73 7.52 -5.52
N THR A 142 -10.35 8.67 -5.73
CA THR A 142 -9.92 9.93 -5.10
C THR A 142 -10.53 10.04 -3.70
N ILE A 143 -9.67 10.16 -2.71
CA ILE A 143 -9.99 10.36 -1.31
C ILE A 143 -9.84 11.86 -0.99
N PRO A 144 -10.94 12.53 -0.60
CA PRO A 144 -10.93 13.94 -0.21
C PRO A 144 -9.99 14.22 0.96
N LYS A 145 -9.43 15.43 1.03
CA LYS A 145 -8.47 15.84 2.08
C LYS A 145 -8.94 15.51 3.50
N GLU A 146 -10.22 15.77 3.77
CA GLU A 146 -10.88 15.55 5.05
C GLU A 146 -10.94 14.07 5.47
N GLU A 147 -10.89 13.15 4.52
CA GLU A 147 -11.00 11.70 4.75
C GLU A 147 -9.64 10.99 4.76
N ILE A 148 -8.57 11.64 4.27
CA ILE A 148 -7.23 11.05 4.15
C ILE A 148 -6.78 10.38 5.44
N MET A 149 -6.90 11.05 6.60
CA MET A 149 -6.38 10.50 7.86
C MET A 149 -7.15 9.27 8.33
N ASP A 150 -8.44 9.18 8.06
CA ASP A 150 -9.23 8.00 8.42
C ASP A 150 -8.96 6.84 7.48
N TYR A 151 -8.77 7.14 6.19
CA TYR A 151 -8.31 6.16 5.22
C TYR A 151 -6.91 5.60 5.56
N VAL A 152 -5.94 6.47 5.89
CA VAL A 152 -4.58 6.02 6.25
C VAL A 152 -4.61 5.13 7.49
N LYS A 153 -5.43 5.43 8.51
CA LYS A 153 -5.63 4.53 9.67
C LYS A 153 -6.21 3.18 9.26
N TYR A 154 -7.16 3.18 8.33
CA TYR A 154 -7.76 1.95 7.81
C TYR A 154 -6.71 1.07 7.10
N ILE A 155 -5.91 1.65 6.20
CA ILE A 155 -4.83 0.93 5.51
C ILE A 155 -3.78 0.42 6.50
N ALA A 156 -3.35 1.25 7.46
CA ALA A 156 -2.37 0.86 8.49
C ALA A 156 -2.85 -0.28 9.40
N SER A 157 -4.14 -0.63 9.39
CA SER A 157 -4.67 -1.80 10.09
C SER A 157 -4.28 -3.13 9.43
N PHE A 158 -3.89 -3.11 8.15
CA PHE A 158 -3.45 -4.27 7.38
C PHE A 158 -1.97 -4.62 7.55
N ALA A 159 -1.15 -3.65 8.01
CA ALA A 159 0.32 -3.69 7.92
C ALA A 159 1.02 -4.69 8.86
#